data_AF-A0A2V7MJ25-F1
#
_entry.id   AF-A0A2V7MJ25-F1
#
_cell.length_a   1.000
_cell.length_b   1.000
_cell.length_c   1.000
_cell.angle_alpha   90.00
_cell.angle_beta   90.00
_cell.angle_gamma   90.00
#
_symmetry.space_group_name_H-M   'P 1'
#
loop_
_entity.id
_entity.type
_entity.pdbx_description
1 polymer ?
#
loop_
_entity_poly.entity_id
_entity_poly.type
_entity_poly.pdbx_seq_one_letter_code
_entity_poly.pdbx_strand_id
1 'polypeptide(L)'
;MTSISTAHSTPAGGRETTPHQPYVPASQAPAELTPRAIVLGVILGLIFGASNVYLALKIGLTVSASIPIAVLSITIFRWLGRSTILENNIVQTT
;
A
#
# COMPACT_ATOMS: atom_id res chain seq x y z
N MET A 1 -27.37 -41.44 37.16
CA MET A 1 -27.58 -39.99 37.35
C MET A 1 -26.46 -39.53 38.27
N THR A 2 -25.45 -38.74 37.90
CA THR A 2 -25.44 -37.63 36.93
C THR A 2 -23.98 -37.28 36.57
N SER A 3 -23.75 -37.12 35.26
CA SER A 3 -22.69 -36.39 34.53
C SER A 3 -21.34 -36.10 35.20
N ILE A 4 -20.28 -36.65 34.59
CA ILE A 4 -18.93 -36.12 34.60
C ILE A 4 -18.94 -34.87 33.70
N SER A 5 -18.87 -33.67 34.29
CA SER A 5 -18.84 -32.39 33.57
C SER A 5 -17.41 -32.07 33.16
N THR A 6 -17.14 -32.10 31.86
CA THR A 6 -15.89 -31.69 31.22
C THR A 6 -15.74 -30.17 31.31
N ALA A 7 -15.02 -29.67 32.33
CA ALA A 7 -14.58 -28.28 32.37
C ALA A 7 -13.35 -28.12 31.47
N HIS A 8 -13.60 -27.75 30.21
CA HIS A 8 -12.61 -27.16 29.33
C HIS A 8 -12.30 -25.74 29.85
N SER A 9 -11.24 -25.59 30.64
CA SER A 9 -10.72 -24.29 31.07
C SER A 9 -9.87 -23.69 29.95
N THR A 10 -10.45 -22.74 29.23
CA THR A 10 -9.79 -21.84 28.28
C THR A 10 -8.53 -21.22 28.90
N PRO A 11 -7.35 -21.25 28.26
CA PRO A 11 -6.22 -20.48 28.70
C PRO A 11 -6.51 -19.00 28.39
N ALA A 12 -6.79 -18.22 29.44
CA ALA A 12 -6.90 -16.77 29.36
C ALA A 12 -5.51 -16.16 29.11
N GLY A 13 -5.03 -16.26 27.87
CA GLY A 13 -3.91 -15.48 27.37
C GLY A 13 -4.38 -14.05 27.17
N GLY A 14 -4.12 -13.20 28.17
CA GLY A 14 -4.33 -11.76 28.10
C GLY A 14 -3.50 -11.15 26.98
N ARG A 15 -4.14 -10.92 25.82
CA ARG A 15 -3.64 -9.97 24.83
C ARG A 15 -3.99 -8.60 25.39
N GLU A 16 -3.02 -7.90 25.96
CA GLU A 16 -3.14 -6.47 26.22
C GLU A 16 -3.48 -5.79 24.90
N THR A 17 -4.73 -5.37 24.75
CA THR A 17 -5.16 -4.54 23.62
C THR A 17 -4.63 -3.14 23.89
N THR A 18 -3.36 -2.89 23.57
CA THR A 18 -2.86 -1.52 23.46
C THR A 18 -3.83 -0.77 22.55
N PRO A 19 -4.41 0.36 22.99
CA PRO A 19 -5.31 1.13 22.14
C PRO A 19 -4.60 1.43 20.83
N HIS A 20 -5.14 0.91 19.72
CA HIS A 20 -4.57 1.12 18.39
C HIS A 20 -4.67 2.62 18.07
N GLN A 21 -3.57 3.34 18.22
CA GLN A 21 -3.48 4.77 17.93
C GLN A 21 -3.17 4.95 16.44
N PRO A 22 -4.10 5.48 15.62
CA PRO A 22 -3.85 5.63 14.19
C PRO A 22 -2.68 6.59 13.93
N TYR A 23 -1.76 6.21 13.03
CA TYR A 23 -0.65 7.07 12.60
C TYR A 23 -1.14 8.39 11.96
N VAL A 24 -2.37 8.38 11.42
CA VAL A 24 -3.07 9.57 10.93
C VAL A 24 -4.30 9.80 11.82
N PRO A 25 -4.33 10.85 12.66
CA PRO A 25 -5.51 11.14 13.48
C PRO A 25 -6.69 11.54 12.58
N ALA A 26 -7.92 11.16 12.92
CA ALA A 26 -9.13 11.47 12.14
C ALA A 26 -9.40 12.98 11.97
N SER A 27 -8.67 13.84 12.69
CA SER A 27 -8.69 15.30 12.56
C SER A 27 -7.73 15.85 11.50
N GLN A 28 -6.83 15.03 10.96
CA GLN A 28 -5.93 15.41 9.86
C GLN A 28 -6.38 14.72 8.58
N ALA A 29 -6.77 15.52 7.59
CA ALA A 29 -6.94 15.09 6.20
C ALA A 29 -5.69 15.52 5.42
N PRO A 30 -4.57 14.76 5.48
CA PRO A 30 -3.44 15.02 4.59
C PRO A 30 -3.93 14.95 3.14
N ALA A 31 -3.43 15.83 2.28
CA ALA A 31 -3.87 15.88 0.88
C ALA A 31 -3.69 14.50 0.21
N GLU A 32 -4.80 13.85 -0.12
CA GLU A 32 -4.83 12.48 -0.64
C GLU A 32 -4.53 12.46 -2.15
N LEU A 33 -5.00 13.46 -2.88
CA LEU A 33 -4.86 13.61 -4.33
C LEU A 33 -4.12 14.90 -4.66
N THR A 34 -2.80 14.84 -4.79
CA THR A 34 -2.05 15.97 -5.35
C THR A 34 -1.96 15.85 -6.88
N PRO A 35 -2.17 16.95 -7.62
CA PRO A 35 -2.01 16.93 -9.08
C PRO A 35 -0.63 16.43 -9.53
N ARG A 36 0.40 16.66 -8.69
CA ARG A 36 1.76 16.17 -8.91
C ARG A 36 1.84 14.64 -8.85
N ALA A 37 1.20 14.00 -7.87
CA ALA A 37 1.10 12.54 -7.76
C ALA A 37 0.39 11.91 -8.96
N ILE A 38 -0.72 12.49 -9.39
CA ILE A 38 -1.50 11.99 -10.53
C ILE A 38 -0.69 12.08 -11.82
N VAL A 39 -0.09 13.24 -12.10
CA VAL A 39 0.70 13.42 -13.33
C VAL A 39 1.89 12.47 -13.37
N LEU A 40 2.61 12.32 -12.24
CA LEU A 40 3.75 11.41 -12.18
C LEU A 40 3.32 9.94 -12.33
N GLY A 41 2.25 9.54 -11.65
CA GLY A 41 1.68 8.19 -11.74
C GLY A 41 1.20 7.85 -13.15
N VAL A 42 0.50 8.76 -13.82
CA VAL A 42 0.04 8.55 -15.22
C VAL A 42 1.21 8.42 -16.18
N ILE A 43 2.25 9.25 -16.05
CA ILE A 43 3.42 9.17 -16.94
C ILE A 43 4.17 7.84 -16.73
N LEU A 44 4.45 7.48 -15.48
CA LEU A 44 5.14 6.24 -15.17
C LEU A 44 4.29 5.02 -15.54
N GLY A 45 3.01 5.03 -15.22
CA GLY A 45 2.05 3.98 -15.55
C GLY A 45 1.91 3.76 -17.06
N LEU A 46 1.89 4.83 -17.87
CA LEU A 46 1.89 4.70 -19.33
C LEU A 46 3.18 4.08 -19.86
N ILE A 47 4.34 4.53 -19.37
CA ILE A 47 5.64 4.02 -19.83
C ILE A 47 5.80 2.54 -19.46
N PHE A 48 5.58 2.21 -18.19
CA PHE A 48 5.72 0.83 -17.70
C PHE A 48 4.61 -0.07 -18.22
N GLY A 49 3.38 0.42 -18.35
CA GLY A 49 2.25 -0.29 -18.93
C GLY A 49 2.49 -0.63 -20.40
N ALA A 50 2.89 0.35 -21.22
CA ALA A 50 3.21 0.12 -22.62
C ALA A 50 4.40 -0.83 -22.78
N SER A 51 5.43 -0.69 -21.93
CA SER A 51 6.59 -1.59 -21.90
C SER A 51 6.17 -3.02 -21.54
N ASN A 52 5.28 -3.19 -20.55
CA ASN A 52 4.80 -4.51 -20.15
C ASN A 52 3.94 -5.16 -21.24
N VAL A 53 3.07 -4.41 -21.91
CA VAL A 53 2.27 -4.91 -23.04
C VAL A 53 3.17 -5.31 -24.20
N TYR A 54 4.16 -4.48 -24.54
CA TYR A 54 5.13 -4.81 -25.57
C TYR A 54 5.91 -6.08 -25.24
N LEU A 55 6.39 -6.22 -24.00
CA LEU A 55 7.16 -7.38 -23.56
C LEU A 55 6.30 -8.66 -23.52
N ALA A 56 5.06 -8.55 -23.06
CA ALA A 56 4.10 -9.63 -23.07
C ALA A 56 3.83 -10.14 -24.50
N LEU A 57 3.67 -9.23 -25.47
CA LEU A 57 3.45 -9.60 -26.88
C LEU A 57 4.71 -10.11 -27.57
N LYS A 58 5.89 -9.58 -27.22
CA LYS A 58 7.14 -9.92 -27.91
C LYS A 58 7.80 -11.20 -27.38
N ILE A 59 7.85 -11.37 -26.06
CA ILE A 59 8.56 -12.48 -25.41
C ILE A 59 7.68 -13.34 -24.50
N GLY A 60 6.37 -13.05 -24.40
CA GLY A 60 5.43 -13.85 -23.63
C GLY A 60 5.55 -13.69 -22.11
N LEU A 61 6.31 -12.71 -21.63
CA LEU A 61 6.59 -12.50 -20.21
C LEU A 61 6.24 -11.08 -19.78
N THR A 62 5.66 -10.95 -18.60
CA THR A 62 5.37 -9.68 -17.93
C THR A 62 6.30 -9.49 -16.74
N VAL A 63 6.74 -8.25 -16.48
CA VAL A 63 7.53 -7.91 -15.30
C VAL A 63 6.65 -7.16 -14.30
N SER A 64 6.89 -7.32 -12.99
CA SER A 64 6.20 -6.53 -11.98
C SER A 64 6.60 -5.05 -12.11
N ALA A 65 5.70 -4.25 -12.65
CA ALA A 65 5.90 -2.82 -12.89
C ALA A 65 5.67 -1.98 -11.62
N SER A 66 4.80 -2.42 -10.71
CA SER A 66 4.41 -1.62 -9.53
C SER A 66 5.57 -1.37 -8.56
N ILE A 67 6.46 -2.35 -8.38
CA ILE A 67 7.62 -2.23 -7.48
C ILE A 67 8.58 -1.12 -7.94
N PRO A 68 9.08 -1.11 -9.20
CA PRO A 68 9.94 -0.03 -9.66
C PRO A 68 9.21 1.32 -9.73
N ILE A 69 7.92 1.35 -10.08
CA ILE A 69 7.12 2.59 -10.10
C ILE A 69 7.06 3.22 -8.71
N ALA A 70 6.77 2.43 -7.67
CA ALA A 70 6.70 2.92 -6.29
C ALA A 70 8.05 3.50 -5.82
N VAL A 71 9.15 2.80 -6.11
CA VAL A 71 10.51 3.26 -5.75
C VAL A 71 10.86 4.58 -6.44
N LEU A 72 10.57 4.69 -7.75
CA LEU A 72 10.80 5.92 -8.51
C LEU A 72 9.96 7.08 -7.98
N SER A 73 8.68 6.83 -7.71
CA SER A 73 7.75 7.82 -7.16
C SER A 73 8.21 8.36 -5.82
N ILE A 74 8.51 7.47 -4.86
CA ILE A 74 9.00 7.85 -3.53
C ILE A 74 10.29 8.66 -3.63
N THR A 75 11.20 8.28 -4.54
CA THR A 75 12.48 8.99 -4.75
C THR A 75 12.27 10.39 -5.31
N ILE A 76 11.38 10.53 -6.30
CA ILE A 76 11.07 11.81 -6.94
C ILE A 76 10.32 12.74 -5.97
N PHE A 77 9.31 12.23 -5.26
CA PHE A 77 8.61 13.03 -4.26
C PHE A 77 9.55 13.45 -3.13
N ARG A 78 10.38 12.54 -2.61
CA ARG A 78 11.35 12.86 -1.56
C ARG A 78 12.37 13.92 -1.99
N TRP A 79 12.68 14.00 -3.28
CA TRP A 79 13.54 15.05 -3.84
C TRP A 79 12.80 16.40 -4.01
N LEU A 80 11.50 16.37 -4.29
CA LEU A 80 10.65 17.56 -4.50
C LEU A 80 9.97 18.11 -3.23
N GLY A 81 10.01 17.38 -2.09
CA GLY A 81 9.45 17.80 -0.81
C GLY A 81 8.85 16.65 0.01
N ARG A 82 8.24 16.95 1.17
CA ARG A 82 7.55 15.91 1.98
C ARG A 82 6.39 15.31 1.18
N SER A 83 6.43 14.01 0.91
CA SER A 83 5.30 13.24 0.39
C SER A 83 4.47 12.67 1.53
N THR A 84 3.16 12.56 1.34
CA THR A 84 2.28 11.84 2.27
C THR A 84 2.30 10.34 1.96
N ILE A 85 1.92 9.52 2.94
CA ILE A 85 1.79 8.07 2.76
C ILE A 85 0.73 7.74 1.69
N LEU A 86 -0.30 8.60 1.57
CA LEU A 86 -1.40 8.42 0.64
C LEU A 86 -0.98 8.72 -0.81
N GLU A 87 -0.13 9.72 -1.04
CA GLU A 87 0.42 10.00 -2.37
C GLU A 87 1.23 8.84 -2.92
N ASN A 88 2.07 8.22 -2.09
CA ASN A 88 2.85 7.05 -2.50
C ASN A 88 1.96 5.85 -2.80
N ASN A 89 0.85 5.70 -2.08
CA ASN A 89 -0.10 4.62 -2.32
C ASN A 89 -0.79 4.75 -3.68
N ILE A 90 -1.20 5.98 -4.06
CA ILE A 90 -1.82 6.23 -5.37
C ILE A 90 -0.85 5.91 -6.51
N VAL A 91 0.40 6.34 -6.42
CA VAL A 91 1.35 6.08 -7.50
C VAL A 91 1.74 4.59 -7.59
N GLN A 92 1.71 3.84 -6.50
CA GLN A 92 1.97 2.40 -6.54
C GLN A 92 0.87 1.61 -7.28
N THR A 93 -0.37 2.08 -7.28
CA THR A 93 -1.51 1.37 -7.89
C THR A 93 -1.86 1.84 -9.31
N THR A 94 -1.15 2.84 -9.84
CA THR A 94 -1.36 3.42 -11.18
C THR A 94 -0.32 2.89 -12.16
#